data_AF-A0A2T6LY43-F1
#
_entry.id   AF-A0A2T6LY43-F1
#
_cell.length_a   1.000
_cell.length_b   1.000
_cell.length_c   1.000
_cell.angle_alpha   90.00
_cell.angle_beta   90.00
_cell.angle_gamma   90.00
#
_symmetry.space_group_name_H-M   'P 1'
#
loop_
_entity.id
_entity.type
_entity.pdbx_description
1 polymer ?
#
loop_
_entity_poly.entity_id
_entity_poly.type
_entity_poly.pdbx_seq_one_letter_code
_entity_poly.pdbx_strand_id
1 'polypeptide(L)'
;MTEYLVDPRDFTAKALAKIAPACGEGCAPGSVSLVSGAEIYRHRPDLAGKWLWQCRCGAYCGTHPNLSAVGTPAGAATRRAREDAHAAFDPLWRRRAEISGLTPKTARGRGYRWLAQQLGISTKECHIGMMDEATAKRVVEICRRKGK
;
A
#
# COMPACT_ATOMS: atom_id res chain seq x y z
N MET A 1 7.12 18.45 -13.02
CA MET A 1 7.09 17.29 -13.94
C MET A 1 7.27 16.04 -13.11
N THR A 2 6.41 15.04 -13.25
CA THR A 2 6.57 13.78 -12.50
C THR A 2 7.69 12.97 -13.14
N GLU A 3 8.74 12.68 -12.39
CA GLU A 3 9.83 11.81 -12.83
C GLU A 3 9.35 10.35 -12.76
N TYR A 4 9.24 9.69 -13.92
CA TYR A 4 8.87 8.28 -14.01
C TYR A 4 10.07 7.41 -13.65
N LEU A 5 9.84 6.28 -12.97
CA LEU A 5 10.93 5.35 -12.59
C LEU A 5 11.51 4.55 -13.78
N VAL A 6 10.79 4.53 -14.89
CA VAL A 6 11.21 3.99 -16.19
C VAL A 6 10.94 5.06 -17.25
N ASP A 7 11.65 5.05 -18.38
CA ASP A 7 11.31 5.94 -19.50
C ASP A 7 9.83 5.69 -19.85
N PRO A 8 8.97 6.73 -19.86
CA PRO A 8 7.56 6.57 -20.19
C PRO A 8 7.32 6.11 -21.65
N ARG A 9 8.38 5.90 -22.43
CA ARG A 9 8.37 5.29 -23.77
C ARG A 9 8.92 3.86 -23.78
N ASP A 10 9.46 3.35 -22.67
CA ASP A 10 10.04 2.00 -22.53
C ASP A 10 9.29 1.18 -21.47
N PHE A 11 8.24 0.49 -21.91
CA PHE A 11 7.47 -0.47 -21.11
C PHE A 11 7.90 -1.92 -21.37
N THR A 12 9.15 -2.16 -21.79
CA THR A 12 9.64 -3.52 -21.98
C THR A 12 9.64 -4.30 -20.66
N ALA A 13 9.47 -5.63 -20.75
CA ALA A 13 9.51 -6.50 -19.56
C ALA A 13 10.81 -6.32 -18.77
N LYS A 14 11.94 -6.06 -19.46
CA LYS A 14 13.24 -5.79 -18.83
C LYS A 14 13.25 -4.47 -18.05
N ALA A 15 12.65 -3.41 -18.57
CA ALA A 15 12.57 -2.13 -17.87
C ALA A 15 11.65 -2.24 -16.64
N LEU A 16 10.47 -2.83 -16.82
CA LEU A 16 9.47 -2.99 -15.75
C LEU A 16 9.96 -3.91 -14.63
N ALA A 17 10.71 -4.97 -14.93
CA ALA A 17 11.26 -5.88 -13.93
C ALA A 17 12.19 -5.18 -12.92
N LYS A 18 12.82 -4.05 -13.28
CA LYS A 18 13.68 -3.28 -12.37
C LYS A 18 12.91 -2.58 -11.25
N ILE A 19 11.64 -2.30 -11.49
CA ILE A 19 10.78 -1.52 -10.57
C ILE A 19 9.60 -2.33 -10.04
N ALA A 20 9.45 -3.57 -10.49
CA ALA A 20 8.39 -4.47 -10.06
C ALA A 20 8.53 -4.76 -8.55
N PRO A 21 7.47 -4.58 -7.74
CA PRO A 21 7.51 -4.89 -6.32
C PRO A 21 7.55 -6.40 -6.07
N ALA A 22 8.03 -6.81 -4.91
CA ALA A 22 7.86 -8.17 -4.42
C ALA A 22 6.37 -8.46 -4.12
N CYS A 23 5.93 -9.71 -4.31
CA CYS A 23 4.58 -10.13 -3.95
C CYS A 23 4.44 -10.23 -2.42
N GLY A 24 3.38 -9.62 -1.86
CA GLY A 24 3.09 -9.68 -0.43
C GLY A 24 2.63 -11.05 0.07
N GLU A 25 2.31 -11.97 -0.85
CA GLU A 25 1.86 -13.33 -0.56
C GLU A 25 3.01 -14.37 -0.70
N GLY A 26 4.27 -13.93 -0.70
CA GLY A 26 5.44 -14.83 -0.66
C GLY A 26 5.81 -15.54 -1.96
N CYS A 27 5.32 -15.06 -3.12
CA CYS A 27 5.68 -15.62 -4.42
C CYS A 27 7.13 -15.28 -4.83
N ALA A 28 7.74 -16.14 -5.64
CA ALA A 28 9.10 -15.96 -6.13
C ALA A 28 9.30 -14.64 -6.92
N PRO A 29 10.52 -14.06 -6.96
CA PRO A 29 10.84 -12.90 -7.79
C PRO A 29 10.46 -13.11 -9.27
N GLY A 30 10.12 -12.03 -9.98
CA GLY A 30 9.67 -12.09 -11.37
C GLY A 30 8.27 -12.68 -11.57
N SER A 31 7.48 -12.81 -10.50
CA SER A 31 6.08 -13.21 -10.55
C SER A 31 5.10 -12.05 -10.76
N VAL A 32 5.59 -10.81 -10.73
CA VAL A 32 4.79 -9.59 -10.78
C VAL A 32 5.00 -8.84 -12.10
N SER A 33 3.91 -8.48 -12.78
CA SER A 33 3.91 -7.70 -14.01
C SER A 33 3.00 -6.48 -13.89
N LEU A 34 3.26 -5.46 -14.70
CA LEU A 34 2.37 -4.30 -14.82
C LEU A 34 1.17 -4.70 -15.70
N VAL A 35 -0.04 -4.38 -15.25
CA VAL A 35 -1.30 -4.66 -15.95
C VAL A 35 -2.21 -3.45 -15.94
N SER A 36 -3.15 -3.40 -16.87
CA SER A 36 -4.16 -2.35 -16.92
C SER A 36 -5.29 -2.59 -15.91
N GLY A 37 -5.95 -1.52 -15.48
CA GLY A 37 -7.13 -1.61 -14.63
C GLY A 37 -8.31 -2.30 -15.31
N ALA A 38 -8.34 -2.37 -16.64
CA ALA A 38 -9.34 -3.13 -17.39
C ALA A 38 -9.25 -4.65 -17.13
N GLU A 39 -8.03 -5.17 -16.91
CA GLU A 39 -7.81 -6.60 -16.64
C GLU A 39 -8.30 -6.99 -15.24
N ILE A 40 -8.04 -6.14 -14.25
CA ILE A 40 -8.38 -6.36 -12.84
C ILE A 40 -9.84 -6.00 -12.56
N TYR A 41 -10.27 -4.82 -13.00
CA TYR A 41 -11.58 -4.23 -12.71
C TYR A 41 -12.46 -4.22 -13.96
N ARG A 42 -12.74 -5.40 -14.52
CA ARG A 42 -13.51 -5.57 -15.77
C ARG A 42 -14.89 -4.89 -15.77
N HIS A 43 -15.47 -4.68 -14.59
CA HIS A 43 -16.79 -4.06 -14.39
C HIS A 43 -16.70 -2.56 -14.01
N ARG A 44 -15.51 -1.95 -14.07
CA ARG A 44 -15.26 -0.54 -13.71
C ARG A 44 -14.49 0.17 -14.84
N PRO A 45 -15.17 0.58 -15.92
CA PRO A 45 -14.52 1.23 -17.06
C PRO A 45 -13.81 2.53 -16.68
N ASP A 46 -14.26 3.21 -15.62
CA ASP A 46 -13.61 4.39 -15.05
C ASP A 46 -12.19 4.12 -14.52
N LEU A 47 -11.87 2.86 -14.24
CA LEU A 47 -10.54 2.42 -13.76
C LEU A 47 -9.68 1.81 -14.87
N ALA A 48 -10.19 1.67 -16.09
CA ALA A 48 -9.49 0.97 -17.18
C ALA A 48 -8.09 1.52 -17.47
N GLY A 49 -7.92 2.84 -17.42
CA GLY A 49 -6.64 3.52 -17.66
C GLY A 49 -5.68 3.56 -16.47
N LYS A 50 -5.99 2.90 -15.35
CA LYS A 50 -5.08 2.83 -14.20
C LYS A 50 -4.07 1.71 -14.40
N TRP A 51 -2.83 1.92 -13.94
CA TRP A 51 -1.82 0.88 -13.88
C TRP A 51 -1.82 0.18 -12.52
N LEU A 52 -1.62 -1.13 -12.54
CA LEU A 52 -1.49 -1.97 -11.36
C LEU A 52 -0.32 -2.93 -11.52
N TRP A 53 0.31 -3.28 -10.40
CA TRP A 53 1.21 -4.42 -10.33
C TRP A 53 0.42 -5.65 -9.92
N GLN A 54 0.41 -6.69 -10.73
CA GLN A 54 -0.28 -7.95 -10.46
C GLN A 54 0.71 -9.12 -10.45
N CYS A 55 0.58 -9.98 -9.44
CA CYS A 55 1.30 -11.24 -9.34
C CYS A 55 0.53 -12.37 -10.05
N ARG A 56 1.24 -13.38 -10.55
CA ARG A 56 0.64 -14.63 -11.06
C ARG A 56 -0.30 -15.34 -10.09
N CYS A 57 -0.16 -15.15 -8.77
CA CYS A 57 -1.09 -15.68 -7.78
C CYS A 57 -2.44 -14.91 -7.71
N GLY A 58 -2.62 -13.86 -8.51
CA GLY A 58 -3.80 -13.02 -8.53
C GLY A 58 -3.76 -11.84 -7.55
N ALA A 59 -2.78 -11.78 -6.66
CA ALA A 59 -2.52 -10.64 -5.79
C ALA A 59 -2.17 -9.39 -6.61
N TYR A 60 -2.60 -8.20 -6.19
CA TYR A 60 -2.30 -6.97 -6.91
C TYR A 60 -2.22 -5.74 -6.00
N CYS A 61 -1.59 -4.67 -6.49
CA CYS A 61 -1.60 -3.34 -5.87
C CYS A 61 -1.62 -2.25 -6.95
N GLY A 62 -2.11 -1.05 -6.60
CA GLY A 62 -2.07 0.09 -7.51
C GLY A 62 -0.67 0.68 -7.68
N THR A 63 -0.56 1.68 -8.56
CA THR A 63 0.65 2.47 -8.73
C THR A 63 0.41 3.95 -8.45
N HIS A 64 1.48 4.64 -8.08
CA HIS A 64 1.59 6.10 -8.23
C HIS A 64 1.75 6.47 -9.72
N PRO A 65 1.62 7.76 -10.09
CA PRO A 65 1.81 8.20 -11.47
C PRO A 65 3.18 7.83 -12.05
N ASN A 66 4.24 7.77 -11.23
CA ASN A 66 5.59 7.37 -11.66
C ASN A 66 5.81 5.84 -11.72
N LEU A 67 4.75 5.04 -11.66
CA LEU A 67 4.74 3.56 -11.62
C LEU A 67 5.30 2.92 -10.34
N SER A 68 5.75 3.70 -9.36
CA SER A 68 6.07 3.14 -8.05
C SER A 68 4.84 2.51 -7.41
N ALA A 69 5.01 1.35 -6.79
CA ALA A 69 3.90 0.63 -6.17
C ALA A 69 3.42 1.35 -4.91
N VAL A 70 2.10 1.41 -4.70
CA VAL A 70 1.49 1.99 -3.48
C VAL A 70 1.67 1.09 -2.24
N GLY A 71 2.16 -0.13 -2.46
CA GLY A 71 2.35 -1.20 -1.49
C GLY A 71 2.83 -2.46 -2.22
N THR A 72 2.77 -3.62 -1.56
CA THR A 72 3.01 -4.91 -2.24
C THR A 72 1.72 -5.49 -2.80
N PRO A 73 1.75 -6.20 -3.95
CA PRO A 73 0.63 -7.00 -4.42
C PRO A 73 0.09 -7.89 -3.32
N ALA A 74 -1.22 -7.79 -3.07
CA ALA A 74 -1.87 -8.50 -1.98
C ALA A 74 -3.14 -9.22 -2.46
N GLY A 75 -3.38 -10.39 -1.87
CA GLY A 75 -4.61 -11.17 -2.04
C GLY A 75 -5.81 -10.46 -1.43
N ALA A 76 -7.01 -10.98 -1.67
CA ALA A 76 -8.24 -10.35 -1.20
C ALA A 76 -8.29 -10.19 0.33
N ALA A 77 -7.88 -11.21 1.09
CA ALA A 77 -7.86 -11.17 2.56
C ALA A 77 -6.87 -10.14 3.10
N THR A 78 -5.63 -10.14 2.61
CA THR A 78 -4.61 -9.15 2.97
C THR A 78 -5.04 -7.73 2.60
N ARG A 79 -5.63 -7.51 1.41
CA ARG A 79 -6.14 -6.18 1.02
C ARG A 79 -7.24 -5.71 1.97
N ARG A 80 -8.20 -6.56 2.29
CA ARG A 80 -9.26 -6.22 3.24
C ARG A 80 -8.70 -5.90 4.64
N ALA A 81 -7.76 -6.70 5.13
CA ALA A 81 -7.12 -6.43 6.42
C ALA A 81 -6.36 -5.09 6.43
N ARG A 82 -5.67 -4.73 5.34
CA ARG A 82 -5.01 -3.42 5.19
C ARG A 82 -6.01 -2.26 5.13
N GLU A 83 -7.13 -2.44 4.44
CA GLU A 83 -8.22 -1.46 4.39
C GLU A 83 -8.81 -1.23 5.79
N ASP A 84 -9.11 -2.30 6.52
CA ASP A 84 -9.62 -2.22 7.90
C ASP A 84 -8.58 -1.58 8.84
N ALA A 85 -7.29 -1.88 8.67
CA ALA A 85 -6.20 -1.25 9.40
C ALA A 85 -6.14 0.26 9.16
N HIS A 86 -6.25 0.71 7.89
CA HIS A 86 -6.34 2.13 7.56
C HIS A 86 -7.59 2.77 8.16
N ALA A 87 -8.75 2.12 8.08
CA ALA A 87 -9.99 2.62 8.65
C ALA A 87 -9.90 2.83 10.17
N ALA A 88 -9.18 1.95 10.88
CA ALA A 88 -8.97 2.07 12.32
C ALA A 88 -7.87 3.09 12.68
N PHE A 89 -6.79 3.16 11.91
CA PHE A 89 -5.61 3.97 12.21
C PHE A 89 -5.74 5.43 11.76
N ASP A 90 -6.28 5.66 10.56
CA ASP A 90 -6.29 7.00 9.97
C ASP A 90 -7.04 8.05 10.79
N PRO A 91 -8.22 7.74 11.38
CA PRO A 91 -8.94 8.69 12.23
C PRO A 91 -8.12 9.16 13.43
N LEU A 92 -7.24 8.30 13.99
CA LEU A 92 -6.45 8.65 15.18
C LEU A 92 -5.47 9.78 14.89
N TRP A 93 -4.71 9.69 13.79
CA TRP A 93 -3.77 10.74 13.45
C TRP A 93 -4.47 11.98 12.88
N ARG A 94 -5.62 11.84 12.20
CA ARG A 94 -6.42 12.99 11.71
C ARG A 94 -6.98 13.81 12.87
N ARG A 95 -7.61 13.15 13.84
CA ARG A 95 -8.08 13.81 15.08
C ARG A 95 -6.94 14.49 15.82
N ARG A 96 -5.76 13.88 15.84
CA ARG A 96 -4.57 14.52 16.45
C ARG A 96 -4.13 15.76 15.66
N ALA A 97 -4.22 15.74 14.34
CA ALA A 97 -3.93 16.90 13.49
C ALA A 97 -4.84 18.08 13.87
N GLU A 98 -6.15 17.84 13.94
CA GLU A 98 -7.17 18.83 14.29
C GLU A 98 -6.94 19.43 15.68
N ILE A 99 -6.85 18.60 16.73
CA ILE A 99 -6.75 19.08 18.11
C ILE A 99 -5.43 19.82 18.38
N SER A 100 -4.35 19.42 17.71
CA SER A 100 -3.01 19.98 17.94
C SER A 100 -2.61 21.07 16.93
N GLY A 101 -3.49 21.43 15.97
CA GLY A 101 -3.14 22.35 14.88
C GLY A 101 -1.97 21.87 14.00
N LEU A 102 -1.69 20.56 13.98
CA LEU A 102 -0.59 20.00 13.19
C LEU A 102 -1.03 19.80 11.75
N THR A 103 -0.09 19.96 10.81
CA THR A 103 -0.36 19.58 9.42
C THR A 103 -0.61 18.06 9.32
N PRO A 104 -1.45 17.61 8.36
CA PRO A 104 -1.73 16.19 8.16
C PRO A 104 -0.46 15.34 7.98
N LYS A 105 0.54 15.87 7.26
CA LYS A 105 1.84 15.20 7.06
C LYS A 105 2.55 14.93 8.38
N THR A 106 2.66 15.94 9.24
CA THR A 106 3.31 15.82 10.55
C THR A 106 2.54 14.89 11.48
N ALA A 107 1.21 15.02 11.53
CA ALA A 107 0.37 14.17 12.37
C ALA A 107 0.42 12.70 11.94
N ARG A 108 0.32 12.41 10.63
CA ARG A 108 0.47 11.06 10.07
C ARG A 108 1.83 10.46 10.40
N GLY A 109 2.92 11.22 10.24
CA GLY A 109 4.27 10.77 10.60
C GLY A 109 4.41 10.41 12.08
N ARG A 110 3.82 11.21 12.98
CA ARG A 110 3.77 10.89 14.42
C ARG A 110 2.90 9.67 14.70
N GLY A 111 1.78 9.52 14.01
CA GLY A 111 0.91 8.34 14.10
C GLY A 111 1.66 7.06 13.73
N TYR A 112 2.40 7.06 12.63
CA TYR A 112 3.19 5.89 12.20
C TYR A 112 4.34 5.59 13.16
N ARG A 113 4.97 6.62 13.74
CA ARG A 113 5.98 6.41 14.80
C ARG A 113 5.38 5.71 16.02
N TRP A 114 4.20 6.14 16.46
CA TRP A 114 3.48 5.48 17.55
C TRP A 114 3.09 4.04 17.17
N LEU A 115 2.51 3.83 15.99
CA LEU A 115 2.10 2.51 15.54
C LEU A 115 3.28 1.53 15.47
N ALA A 116 4.43 1.99 14.96
CA ALA A 116 5.65 1.20 14.91
C ALA A 116 6.11 0.73 16.30
N GLN A 117 6.06 1.61 17.31
CA GLN A 117 6.35 1.26 18.70
C GLN A 117 5.38 0.20 19.25
N GLN A 118 4.09 0.29 18.92
CA GLN A 118 3.10 -0.70 19.37
C GLN A 118 3.29 -2.07 18.69
N LEU A 119 3.76 -2.08 17.45
CA LEU A 119 4.04 -3.30 16.69
C LEU A 119 5.40 -3.93 17.03
N GLY A 120 6.31 -3.16 17.63
CA GLY A 120 7.69 -3.59 17.91
C GLY A 120 8.60 -3.58 16.68
N ILE A 121 8.33 -2.71 15.70
CA ILE A 121 9.09 -2.60 14.43
C ILE A 121 9.66 -1.19 14.24
N SER A 122 10.57 -1.02 13.28
CA SER A 122 11.09 0.31 12.96
C SER A 122 10.04 1.18 12.28
N THR A 123 10.12 2.50 12.45
CA THR A 123 9.21 3.44 11.75
C THR A 123 9.39 3.36 10.23
N LYS A 124 10.58 3.01 9.74
CA LYS A 124 10.88 2.85 8.31
C LYS A 124 10.12 1.67 7.68
N GLU A 125 9.93 0.59 8.44
CA GLU A 125 9.24 -0.62 7.99
C GLU A 125 7.72 -0.57 8.25
N CYS A 126 7.27 0.35 9.10
CA CYS A 126 5.87 0.50 9.47
C CYS A 126 5.07 1.20 8.37
N HIS A 127 4.73 0.47 7.31
CA HIS A 127 3.83 0.93 6.25
C HIS A 127 2.69 -0.06 6.07
N ILE A 128 1.43 0.36 6.28
CA ILE A 128 0.26 -0.56 6.23
C ILE A 128 0.16 -1.27 4.86
N GLY A 129 0.39 -0.54 3.76
CA GLY A 129 0.48 -1.11 2.41
C GLY A 129 1.57 -2.19 2.18
N MET A 130 2.44 -2.45 3.15
CA MET A 130 3.49 -3.49 3.10
C MET A 130 3.23 -4.64 4.08
N MET A 131 2.25 -4.51 4.98
CA MET A 131 1.97 -5.50 6.02
C MET A 131 1.30 -6.76 5.44
N ASP A 132 1.62 -7.92 5.99
CA ASP A 132 0.81 -9.13 5.76
C ASP A 132 -0.56 -9.04 6.46
N GLU A 133 -1.42 -10.02 6.22
CA GLU A 133 -2.75 -10.07 6.81
C GLU A 133 -2.70 -10.05 8.35
N ALA A 134 -1.80 -10.84 8.96
CA ALA A 134 -1.70 -10.97 10.40
C ALA A 134 -1.28 -9.65 11.08
N THR A 135 -0.28 -8.96 10.53
CA THR A 135 0.19 -7.67 11.04
C THR A 135 -0.87 -6.60 10.84
N ALA A 136 -1.56 -6.57 9.70
CA ALA A 136 -2.65 -5.63 9.46
C ALA A 136 -3.81 -5.82 10.46
N LYS A 137 -4.17 -7.08 10.78
CA LYS A 137 -5.15 -7.37 11.85
C LYS A 137 -4.68 -6.88 13.22
N ARG A 138 -3.40 -7.04 13.56
CA ARG A 138 -2.83 -6.49 14.81
C ARG A 138 -2.95 -4.96 14.88
N VAL A 139 -2.80 -4.24 13.76
CA VAL A 139 -3.01 -2.78 13.72
C VAL A 139 -4.43 -2.41 14.16
N VAL A 140 -5.45 -3.15 13.69
CA VAL A 140 -6.84 -2.92 14.07
C VAL A 140 -7.03 -3.08 15.58
N GLU A 141 -6.47 -4.14 16.16
CA GLU A 141 -6.56 -4.40 17.61
C GLU A 141 -5.87 -3.30 18.45
N ILE A 142 -4.69 -2.83 18.01
CA ILE A 142 -3.95 -1.74 18.65
C ILE A 142 -4.78 -0.45 18.63
N CYS A 143 -5.35 -0.11 17.47
CA CYS A 143 -6.13 1.12 17.31
C CYS A 143 -7.43 1.09 18.13
N ARG A 144 -8.11 -0.06 18.19
CA ARG A 144 -9.31 -0.25 19.04
C ARG A 144 -9.02 -0.10 20.53
N ARG A 145 -7.85 -0.55 21.00
CA ARG A 145 -7.42 -0.36 22.40
C ARG A 145 -7.14 1.10 22.74
N LYS A 146 -6.66 1.89 21.76
CA LYS A 146 -6.32 3.31 21.95
C LYS A 146 -7.54 4.25 21.92
N GLY A 147 -8.62 3.83 21.25
CA GLY A 147 -9.86 4.59 21.15
C GLY A 147 -10.81 4.46 22.35
N LYS A 148 -10.47 3.59 23.32
CA LYS A 148 -11.06 3.59 24.66
C LYS A 148 -10.28 4.57 25.53
#